data_AF-A0AAN8VLK5-F1
#
_entry.id   AF-A0AAN8VLK5-F1
#
_cell.length_a   1.000
_cell.length_b   1.000
_cell.length_c   1.000
_cell.angle_alpha   90.00
_cell.angle_beta   90.00
_cell.angle_gamma   90.00
#
_symmetry.space_group_name_H-M   'P 1'
#
loop_
_entity.id
_entity.type
_entity.pdbx_description
1 polymer ?
#
loop_
_entity_poly.entity_id
_entity_poly.type
_entity_poly.pdbx_seq_one_letter_code
_entity_poly.pdbx_strand_id
1 'polypeptide(L)'
;MFEKHEESAAPRTASLIYAAVLVILVLASVLLLPVLLPVAATDDNLKKSQNTSNWTFNDLDKLSMGNVTEKSSRLWAFLLTTYWISLVVYYLLWKAYKHVSHLRATALMSPELRVEQFAVVVRDIPPPLEGQTRKEQVDSYFKAIHPDTYYRSLVNNIWEEMEGYRKKLVRAETIYLESKTNGNPEGTKPTNKTGFLGLLGEKVDSIQYYNEKINELIPKLESEQNVTLKEKQQASAIIFFTSRVTAAIAGQSLHAQLVDTWTVMDAPQPSDLLWKNLSINYYERRIRQCIVFVIVALTIFFYIIPIAIISAFTTLENLEKLLPFLKSVLEQKAVRTVLGAYLPQLALIIFSAILPKLLLFLSKTEGIPSESHAVRAAAGKYFYFTVLNVFIGVTIGGTLLGTFKTIENNPSRTVTLFASSLPSNATFFLTYVAME
;
A
#
# COMPACT_ATOMS: atom_id res chain seq x y z
N MET A 1 15.92 -1.27 -23.07
CA MET A 1 16.77 -2.27 -22.37
C MET A 1 16.93 -1.96 -20.88
N PHE A 2 16.81 -0.69 -20.46
CA PHE A 2 16.95 -0.24 -19.06
C PHE A 2 15.80 -0.62 -18.10
N GLU A 3 14.60 -0.91 -18.60
CA GLU A 3 13.43 -1.20 -17.75
C GLU A 3 13.21 -2.71 -17.51
N LYS A 4 13.83 -3.57 -18.34
CA LYS A 4 13.56 -5.03 -18.39
C LYS A 4 14.25 -5.82 -17.26
N HIS A 5 15.23 -5.24 -16.58
CA HIS A 5 15.98 -5.91 -15.51
C HIS A 5 15.51 -5.56 -14.09
N GLU A 6 14.93 -4.38 -13.87
CA GLU A 6 14.41 -3.99 -12.55
C GLU A 6 13.06 -4.64 -12.24
N GLU A 7 12.23 -4.84 -13.28
CA GLU A 7 11.00 -5.65 -13.23
C GLU A 7 11.28 -7.14 -12.95
N SER A 8 12.54 -7.59 -13.07
CA SER A 8 12.96 -8.98 -12.78
C SER A 8 13.38 -9.21 -11.32
N ALA A 9 13.71 -8.16 -10.55
CA ALA A 9 14.17 -8.29 -9.16
C ALA A 9 13.03 -8.17 -8.12
N ALA A 10 12.07 -7.26 -8.34
CA ALA A 10 10.89 -7.09 -7.49
C ALA A 10 9.99 -8.35 -7.35
N PRO A 11 9.73 -9.15 -8.41
CA PRO A 11 8.94 -10.39 -8.26
C PRO A 11 9.68 -11.46 -7.45
N ARG A 12 11.02 -11.44 -7.43
CA ARG A 12 11.83 -12.44 -6.69
C ARG A 12 11.81 -12.22 -5.19
N THR A 13 11.80 -10.97 -4.72
CA THR A 13 11.76 -10.66 -3.28
C THR A 13 10.38 -10.92 -2.68
N ALA A 14 9.31 -10.56 -3.39
CA ALA A 14 7.94 -10.88 -2.99
C ALA A 14 7.73 -12.40 -2.93
N SER A 15 8.13 -13.13 -3.98
CA SER A 15 8.09 -14.60 -4.02
C SER A 15 8.79 -15.24 -2.82
N LEU A 16 9.91 -14.66 -2.36
CA LEU A 16 10.67 -15.19 -1.24
C LEU A 16 9.98 -15.00 0.11
N ILE A 17 9.28 -13.87 0.31
CA ILE A 17 8.47 -13.63 1.51
C ILE A 17 7.28 -14.59 1.53
N TYR A 18 6.58 -14.75 0.40
CA TYR A 18 5.49 -15.72 0.30
C TYR A 18 5.97 -17.16 0.54
N ALA A 19 7.13 -17.53 0.00
CA ALA A 19 7.74 -18.83 0.27
C ALA A 19 8.10 -19.00 1.76
N ALA A 20 8.63 -17.97 2.42
CA ALA A 20 8.91 -18.02 3.85
C ALA A 20 7.64 -18.20 4.69
N VAL A 21 6.55 -17.51 4.35
CA VAL A 21 5.24 -17.68 5.00
C VAL A 21 4.70 -19.10 4.80
N LEU A 22 4.81 -19.64 3.58
CA LEU A 22 4.39 -21.02 3.31
C LEU A 22 5.19 -22.03 4.12
N VAL A 23 6.51 -21.86 4.21
CA VAL A 23 7.38 -22.72 5.03
C VAL A 23 7.02 -22.63 6.51
N ILE A 24 6.70 -21.42 7.01
CA ILE A 24 6.21 -21.24 8.38
C ILE A 24 4.93 -22.05 8.61
N LEU A 25 3.95 -21.97 7.70
CA LEU A 25 2.68 -22.69 7.82
C LEU A 25 2.85 -24.21 7.76
N VAL A 26 3.74 -24.71 6.90
CA VAL A 26 4.05 -26.14 6.80
C VAL A 26 4.73 -26.66 8.07
N LEU A 27 5.72 -25.93 8.60
CA LEU A 27 6.39 -26.34 9.84
C LEU A 27 5.45 -26.26 11.05
N ALA A 28 4.53 -25.30 11.06
CA ALA A 28 3.49 -25.22 12.07
C ALA A 28 2.53 -26.42 11.97
N SER A 29 2.07 -26.79 10.77
CA SER A 29 1.13 -27.91 10.60
C SER A 29 1.71 -29.26 11.01
N VAL A 30 3.02 -29.48 10.79
CA VAL A 30 3.75 -30.70 11.19
C VAL A 30 3.70 -30.93 12.71
N LEU A 31 3.53 -29.90 13.54
CA LEU A 31 3.41 -30.05 15.00
C LEU A 31 1.97 -29.86 15.51
N LEU A 32 1.22 -28.92 14.93
CA LEU A 32 -0.17 -28.67 15.29
C LEU A 32 -1.04 -29.93 15.08
N LEU A 33 -0.86 -30.65 13.97
CA LEU A 33 -1.70 -31.80 13.63
C LEU A 33 -1.44 -33.05 14.49
N PRO A 34 -0.20 -33.55 14.66
CA PRO A 34 0.03 -34.78 15.42
C PRO A 34 0.07 -34.59 16.94
N VAL A 35 0.35 -33.39 17.45
CA VAL A 35 0.48 -33.16 18.90
C VAL A 35 -0.76 -32.51 19.48
N LEU A 36 -1.25 -31.40 18.91
CA LEU A 36 -2.33 -30.64 19.55
C LEU A 36 -3.72 -31.20 19.25
N LEU A 37 -3.99 -31.73 18.05
CA LEU A 37 -5.30 -32.33 17.76
C LEU A 37 -5.61 -33.53 18.67
N PRO A 38 -4.70 -34.50 18.89
CA PRO A 38 -4.99 -35.62 19.79
C PRO A 38 -5.12 -35.18 21.25
N VAL A 39 -4.31 -34.21 21.70
CA VAL A 39 -4.37 -33.69 23.08
C VAL A 39 -5.67 -32.95 23.34
N ALA A 40 -6.19 -32.21 22.36
CA ALA A 40 -7.48 -31.53 22.45
C ALA A 40 -8.67 -32.51 22.33
N ALA A 41 -8.61 -33.47 21.41
CA ALA A 41 -9.69 -34.40 21.13
C ALA A 41 -9.92 -35.45 22.24
N THR A 42 -8.89 -35.74 23.02
CA THR A 42 -8.94 -36.74 24.11
C THR A 42 -9.41 -36.15 25.45
N ASP A 43 -9.76 -34.86 25.52
CA ASP A 43 -10.36 -34.25 26.73
C ASP A 43 -11.89 -34.21 26.59
N ASP A 44 -12.60 -34.46 27.70
CA ASP A 44 -14.06 -34.67 27.71
C ASP A 44 -14.84 -33.47 28.28
N ASN A 45 -14.23 -32.27 28.32
CA ASN A 45 -14.83 -31.10 28.96
C ASN A 45 -16.15 -30.68 28.27
N LEU A 46 -16.20 -30.69 26.93
CA LEU A 46 -17.42 -30.37 26.17
C LEU A 46 -18.54 -31.41 26.36
N LYS A 47 -18.23 -32.68 26.68
CA LYS A 47 -19.24 -33.72 26.93
C LYS A 47 -19.97 -33.51 28.26
N LYS A 48 -19.32 -32.91 29.27
CA LYS A 48 -19.96 -32.58 30.56
C LYS A 48 -20.95 -31.40 30.46
N SER A 49 -20.74 -30.47 29.52
CA SER A 49 -21.61 -29.30 29.32
C SER A 49 -22.91 -29.60 28.56
N GLN A 50 -23.00 -30.73 27.83
CA GLN A 50 -24.22 -31.14 27.10
C GLN A 50 -25.44 -31.36 28.01
N ASN A 51 -25.23 -31.56 29.31
CA ASN A 51 -26.34 -31.72 30.24
C ASN A 51 -27.06 -30.40 30.60
N THR A 52 -26.61 -29.23 30.11
CA THR A 52 -27.14 -27.93 30.60
C THR A 52 -27.43 -26.83 29.58
N SER A 53 -27.14 -26.95 28.28
CA SER A 53 -27.63 -25.97 27.29
C SER A 53 -27.52 -26.41 25.83
N ASN A 54 -28.59 -26.14 25.07
CA ASN A 54 -28.71 -26.34 23.61
C ASN A 54 -27.86 -25.30 22.84
N TRP A 55 -26.54 -25.45 22.83
CA TRP A 55 -25.68 -24.78 21.85
C TRP A 55 -25.15 -25.83 20.88
N THR A 56 -25.45 -25.65 19.59
CA THR A 56 -24.86 -26.42 18.49
C THR A 56 -23.38 -26.05 18.34
N PHE A 57 -22.49 -26.82 18.96
CA PHE A 57 -21.05 -26.72 18.73
C PHE A 57 -20.69 -27.34 17.37
N ASN A 58 -19.80 -26.68 16.63
CA ASN A 58 -19.17 -27.31 15.47
C ASN A 58 -18.22 -28.41 15.95
N ASP A 59 -18.09 -29.51 15.22
CA ASP A 59 -17.12 -30.57 15.54
C ASP A 59 -15.67 -30.07 15.61
N LEU A 60 -15.39 -28.89 15.05
CA LEU A 60 -14.11 -28.17 15.15
C LEU A 60 -13.83 -27.63 16.56
N ASP A 61 -14.84 -27.28 17.35
CA ASP A 61 -14.65 -26.72 18.69
C ASP A 61 -14.05 -27.78 19.65
N LYS A 62 -14.37 -29.06 19.39
CA LYS A 62 -13.79 -30.23 20.09
C LYS A 62 -12.29 -30.39 19.85
N LEU A 63 -11.77 -29.83 18.77
CA LEU A 63 -10.36 -29.91 18.37
C LEU A 63 -9.54 -28.69 18.86
N SER A 64 -10.19 -27.75 19.55
CA SER A 64 -9.58 -26.51 20.02
C SER A 64 -9.18 -26.58 21.50
N MET A 65 -8.34 -25.63 21.94
CA MET A 65 -8.01 -25.45 23.36
C MET A 65 -9.26 -25.19 24.23
N GLY A 66 -10.38 -24.77 23.63
CA GLY A 66 -11.66 -24.60 24.34
C GLY A 66 -12.25 -25.89 24.93
N ASN A 67 -11.82 -27.06 24.44
CA ASN A 67 -12.23 -28.36 25.00
C ASN A 67 -11.35 -28.82 26.19
N VAL A 68 -10.26 -28.11 26.51
CA VAL A 68 -9.33 -28.52 27.58
C VAL A 68 -9.84 -28.04 28.95
N THR A 69 -9.73 -28.88 29.97
CA THR A 69 -10.11 -28.54 31.35
C THR A 69 -9.22 -27.48 32.00
N GLU A 70 -9.81 -26.58 32.80
CA GLU A 70 -9.05 -25.60 33.58
C GLU A 70 -8.05 -26.29 34.52
N LYS A 71 -6.81 -25.81 34.57
CA LYS A 71 -5.67 -26.37 35.35
C LYS A 71 -5.16 -27.75 34.90
N SER A 72 -5.52 -28.22 33.71
CA SER A 72 -4.99 -29.46 33.15
C SER A 72 -3.51 -29.36 32.79
N SER A 73 -2.74 -30.43 33.03
CA SER A 73 -1.35 -30.55 32.57
C SER A 73 -1.22 -30.52 31.05
N ARG A 74 -2.31 -30.80 30.32
CA ARG A 74 -2.39 -30.76 28.85
C ARG A 74 -2.15 -29.38 28.27
N LEU A 75 -2.39 -28.30 29.04
CA LEU A 75 -2.11 -26.93 28.62
C LEU A 75 -0.62 -26.67 28.37
N TRP A 76 0.28 -27.46 29.01
CA TRP A 76 1.72 -27.38 28.72
C TRP A 76 2.05 -27.76 27.27
N ALA A 77 1.29 -28.66 26.65
CA ALA A 77 1.49 -29.02 25.25
C ALA A 77 1.21 -27.81 24.33
N PHE A 78 0.14 -27.05 24.60
CA PHE A 78 -0.19 -25.82 23.88
C PHE A 78 0.90 -24.77 24.07
N LEU A 79 1.33 -24.53 25.31
CA LEU A 79 2.38 -23.58 25.64
C LEU A 79 3.70 -23.90 24.90
N LEU A 80 4.19 -25.14 25.03
CA LEU A 80 5.43 -25.58 24.38
C LEU A 80 5.34 -25.48 22.86
N THR A 81 4.19 -25.85 22.29
CA THR A 81 3.98 -25.73 20.83
C THR A 81 3.97 -24.27 20.39
N THR A 82 3.36 -23.35 21.15
CA THR A 82 3.41 -21.91 20.86
C THR A 82 4.84 -21.38 20.90
N TYR A 83 5.63 -21.71 21.93
CA TYR A 83 7.04 -21.31 22.00
C TYR A 83 7.85 -21.85 20.83
N TRP A 84 7.63 -23.10 20.45
CA TRP A 84 8.27 -23.70 19.29
C TRP A 84 7.93 -22.95 17.99
N ILE A 85 6.63 -22.71 17.73
CA ILE A 85 6.19 -21.98 16.53
C ILE A 85 6.79 -20.58 16.53
N SER A 86 6.78 -19.86 17.66
CA SER A 86 7.41 -18.55 17.76
C SER A 86 8.90 -18.60 17.42
N LEU A 87 9.65 -19.58 17.95
CA LEU A 87 11.08 -19.75 17.66
C LEU A 87 11.32 -20.01 16.17
N VAL A 88 10.54 -20.89 15.56
CA VAL A 88 10.62 -21.18 14.12
C VAL A 88 10.32 -19.94 13.29
N VAL A 89 9.27 -19.19 13.64
CA VAL A 89 8.91 -17.93 12.97
C VAL A 89 10.04 -16.92 13.10
N TYR A 90 10.60 -16.70 14.30
CA TYR A 90 11.73 -15.79 14.49
C TYR A 90 12.95 -16.20 13.68
N TYR A 91 13.30 -17.49 13.68
CA TYR A 91 14.43 -18.01 12.92
C TYR A 91 14.25 -17.83 11.40
N LEU A 92 13.06 -18.16 10.88
CA LEU A 92 12.77 -18.01 9.45
C LEU A 92 12.69 -16.55 9.02
N LEU A 93 12.07 -15.68 9.84
CA LEU A 93 12.05 -14.24 9.60
C LEU A 93 13.47 -13.66 9.62
N TRP A 94 14.31 -14.07 10.57
CA TRP A 94 15.71 -13.64 10.62
C TRP A 94 16.49 -14.10 9.37
N LYS A 95 16.33 -15.37 8.95
CA LYS A 95 16.95 -15.91 7.74
C LYS A 95 16.48 -15.16 6.49
N ALA A 96 15.17 -14.95 6.34
CA ALA A 96 14.59 -14.22 5.22
C ALA A 96 15.05 -12.76 5.21
N TYR A 97 15.08 -12.10 6.36
CA TYR A 97 15.55 -10.72 6.51
C TYR A 97 17.01 -10.58 6.12
N LYS A 98 17.89 -11.47 6.60
CA LYS A 98 19.32 -11.49 6.21
C LYS A 98 19.47 -11.72 4.71
N HIS A 99 18.69 -12.61 4.12
CA HIS A 99 18.71 -12.86 2.69
C HIS A 99 18.25 -11.66 1.85
N VAL A 100 17.12 -11.03 2.23
CA VAL A 100 16.62 -9.82 1.57
C VAL A 100 17.61 -8.66 1.72
N SER A 101 18.25 -8.51 2.87
CA SER A 101 19.31 -7.53 3.11
C SER A 101 20.51 -7.76 2.17
N HIS A 102 20.96 -9.01 2.02
CA HIS A 102 22.03 -9.36 1.09
C HIS A 102 21.65 -9.12 -0.38
N LEU A 103 20.42 -9.49 -0.78
CA LEU A 103 19.90 -9.20 -2.12
C LEU A 103 19.87 -7.69 -2.38
N ARG A 104 19.41 -6.89 -1.41
CA ARG A 104 19.41 -5.43 -1.52
C ARG A 104 20.84 -4.88 -1.64
N ALA A 105 21.78 -5.37 -0.83
CA ALA A 105 23.18 -4.96 -0.93
C ALA A 105 23.77 -5.30 -2.32
N THR A 106 23.51 -6.51 -2.82
CA THR A 106 23.96 -6.95 -4.15
C THR A 106 23.33 -6.10 -5.26
N ALA A 107 22.05 -5.78 -5.16
CA ALA A 107 21.33 -4.94 -6.11
C ALA A 107 21.82 -3.49 -6.11
N LEU A 108 22.24 -2.96 -4.95
CA LEU A 108 22.84 -1.63 -4.83
C LEU A 108 24.29 -1.58 -5.34
N MET A 109 25.01 -2.71 -5.28
CA MET A 109 26.36 -2.85 -5.84
C MET A 109 26.35 -3.09 -7.36
N SER A 110 25.17 -3.22 -7.99
CA SER A 110 25.12 -3.45 -9.43
C SER A 110 25.72 -2.25 -10.20
N PRO A 111 26.37 -2.51 -11.36
CA PRO A 111 27.03 -1.46 -12.13
C PRO A 111 26.06 -0.51 -12.85
N GLU A 112 24.75 -0.78 -12.79
CA GLU A 112 23.74 0.02 -13.46
C GLU A 112 23.69 1.45 -12.91
N LEU A 113 23.85 2.41 -13.80
CA LEU A 113 23.77 3.83 -13.49
C LEU A 113 22.30 4.22 -13.37
N ARG A 114 21.87 4.55 -12.15
CA ARG A 114 20.53 5.09 -11.90
C ARG A 114 20.65 6.54 -11.46
N VAL A 115 19.79 7.39 -12.02
CA VAL A 115 19.79 8.84 -11.75
C VAL A 115 19.53 9.14 -10.27
N GLU A 116 18.72 8.32 -9.60
CA GLU A 116 18.41 8.41 -8.17
C GLU A 116 19.66 8.37 -7.27
N GLN A 117 20.73 7.67 -7.67
CA GLN A 117 21.95 7.54 -6.87
C GLN A 117 22.81 8.80 -6.85
N PHE A 118 22.55 9.75 -7.76
CA PHE A 118 23.27 11.01 -7.90
C PHE A 118 22.40 12.20 -7.50
N ALA A 119 21.15 11.96 -7.11
CA ALA A 119 20.16 12.98 -6.88
C ALA A 119 19.68 12.97 -5.44
N VAL A 120 19.39 14.17 -4.92
CA VAL A 120 18.86 14.36 -3.59
C VAL A 120 17.69 15.33 -3.68
N VAL A 121 16.63 15.06 -2.93
CA VAL A 121 15.45 15.90 -2.82
C VAL A 121 15.59 16.78 -1.59
N VAL A 122 15.48 18.09 -1.80
CA VAL A 122 15.46 19.11 -0.76
C VAL A 122 14.07 19.72 -0.68
N ARG A 123 13.54 19.86 0.54
CA ARG A 123 12.27 20.51 0.84
C ARG A 123 12.45 21.54 1.94
N ASP A 124 11.42 22.35 2.13
CA ASP A 124 11.35 23.35 3.19
C ASP A 124 12.52 24.35 3.11
N ILE A 125 12.80 24.83 1.89
CA ILE A 125 13.82 25.85 1.62
C ILE A 125 13.31 27.19 2.17
N PRO A 126 14.09 27.91 3.00
CA PRO A 126 13.68 29.19 3.56
C PRO A 126 13.41 30.23 2.45
N PRO A 127 12.63 31.29 2.76
CA PRO A 127 12.44 32.39 1.82
C PRO A 127 13.80 33.00 1.43
N PRO A 128 14.02 33.34 0.16
CA PRO A 128 15.26 33.97 -0.26
C PRO A 128 15.38 35.39 0.30
N LEU A 129 16.62 35.87 0.44
CA LEU A 129 16.92 37.26 0.79
C LEU A 129 16.51 38.20 -0.36
N GLU A 130 16.17 39.44 -0.04
CA GLU A 130 15.69 40.43 -1.02
C GLU A 130 16.66 40.55 -2.21
N GLY A 131 16.16 40.26 -3.42
CA GLY A 131 16.92 40.32 -4.66
C GLY A 131 17.55 39.01 -5.14
N GLN A 132 17.59 37.95 -4.33
CA GLN A 132 18.11 36.63 -4.73
C GLN A 132 16.98 35.69 -5.16
N THR A 133 17.21 34.86 -6.18
CA THR A 133 16.28 33.78 -6.52
C THR A 133 16.51 32.54 -5.65
N ARG A 134 15.47 31.76 -5.35
CA ARG A 134 15.64 30.50 -4.58
C ARG A 134 16.58 29.51 -5.26
N LYS A 135 16.63 29.51 -6.60
CA LYS A 135 17.59 28.69 -7.35
C LYS A 135 19.03 29.11 -7.04
N GLU A 136 19.34 30.40 -7.09
CA GLU A 136 20.67 30.92 -6.73
C GLU A 136 21.00 30.66 -5.26
N GLN A 137 20.01 30.74 -4.36
CA GLN A 137 20.17 30.42 -2.94
C GLN A 137 20.57 28.95 -2.73
N VAL A 138 19.86 28.02 -3.39
CA VAL A 138 20.18 26.58 -3.33
C VAL A 138 21.55 26.32 -3.96
N ASP A 139 21.82 26.91 -5.12
CA ASP A 139 23.07 26.72 -5.85
C ASP A 139 24.26 27.25 -5.04
N SER A 140 24.15 28.43 -4.43
CA SER A 140 25.20 28.98 -3.57
C SER A 140 25.42 28.17 -2.30
N TYR A 141 24.35 27.71 -1.64
CA TYR A 141 24.43 26.88 -0.44
C TYR A 141 25.12 25.54 -0.72
N PHE A 142 24.69 24.80 -1.74
CA PHE A 142 25.29 23.49 -2.03
C PHE A 142 26.67 23.59 -2.68
N LYS A 143 26.99 24.67 -3.41
CA LYS A 143 28.37 24.94 -3.84
C LYS A 143 29.30 25.26 -2.68
N ALA A 144 28.81 25.94 -1.64
CA ALA A 144 29.61 26.23 -0.46
C ALA A 144 29.95 24.96 0.35
N ILE A 145 29.02 24.01 0.45
CA ILE A 145 29.21 22.76 1.20
C ILE A 145 29.94 21.70 0.36
N HIS A 146 29.65 21.62 -0.94
CA HIS A 146 30.13 20.58 -1.84
C HIS A 146 30.67 21.15 -3.17
N PRO A 147 31.75 21.95 -3.14
CA PRO A 147 32.22 22.75 -4.27
C PRO A 147 32.58 21.94 -5.52
N ASP A 148 33.25 20.80 -5.36
CA ASP A 148 33.77 20.02 -6.49
C ASP A 148 32.76 19.03 -7.07
N THR A 149 31.70 18.74 -6.31
CA THR A 149 30.75 17.65 -6.64
C THR A 149 29.34 18.14 -6.97
N TYR A 150 29.01 19.38 -6.65
CA TYR A 150 27.73 19.97 -7.03
C TYR A 150 27.64 20.12 -8.56
N TYR A 151 26.54 19.67 -9.16
CA TYR A 151 26.29 19.79 -10.60
C TYR A 151 25.20 20.80 -10.93
N ARG A 152 23.95 20.53 -10.51
CA ARG A 152 22.78 21.35 -10.88
C ARG A 152 21.62 21.20 -9.90
N SER A 153 20.77 22.23 -9.81
CA SER A 153 19.47 22.17 -9.14
C SER A 153 18.28 22.27 -10.13
N LEU A 154 17.16 21.62 -9.79
CA LEU A 154 15.87 21.69 -10.49
C LEU A 154 14.75 22.06 -9.50
N VAL A 155 13.92 23.05 -9.83
CA VAL A 155 12.89 23.63 -8.93
C VAL A 155 11.47 23.56 -9.53
N ASN A 156 11.26 22.96 -10.72
CA ASN A 156 10.00 23.14 -11.48
C ASN A 156 9.25 21.84 -11.83
N ASN A 157 7.91 21.93 -11.84
CA ASN A 157 6.93 20.87 -12.13
C ASN A 157 6.91 20.42 -13.61
N ILE A 158 7.47 21.18 -14.55
CA ILE A 158 7.50 20.83 -16.00
C ILE A 158 8.22 19.49 -16.23
N TRP A 159 9.11 19.10 -15.31
CA TRP A 159 9.73 17.78 -15.35
C TRP A 159 8.70 16.64 -15.29
N GLU A 160 7.59 16.81 -14.57
CA GLU A 160 6.50 15.82 -14.51
C GLU A 160 5.90 15.56 -15.90
N GLU A 161 5.65 16.62 -16.68
CA GLU A 161 5.11 16.50 -18.03
C GLU A 161 6.11 15.84 -18.97
N MET A 162 7.38 16.26 -18.94
CA MET A 162 8.43 15.65 -19.75
C MET A 162 8.63 14.16 -19.43
N GLU A 163 8.67 13.80 -18.15
CA GLU A 163 8.82 12.41 -17.73
C GLU A 163 7.61 11.56 -18.14
N GLY A 164 6.41 12.14 -18.09
CA GLY A 164 5.19 11.53 -18.61
C GLY A 164 5.27 11.18 -20.10
N TYR A 165 5.83 12.08 -20.92
CA TYR A 165 6.08 11.80 -22.33
C TYR A 165 7.20 10.79 -22.57
N ARG A 166 8.29 10.84 -21.78
CA ARG A 166 9.37 9.84 -21.83
C ARG A 166 8.88 8.42 -21.55
N LYS A 167 8.08 8.21 -20.50
CA LYS A 167 7.49 6.90 -20.21
C LYS A 167 6.64 6.37 -21.37
N LYS A 168 5.82 7.24 -21.98
CA LYS A 168 5.01 6.87 -23.15
C LYS A 168 5.87 6.52 -24.36
N LEU A 169 7.00 7.20 -24.54
CA LEU A 169 7.98 6.91 -25.58
C LEU A 169 8.65 5.54 -25.36
N VAL A 170 9.17 5.26 -24.16
CA VAL A 170 9.79 3.97 -23.84
C VAL A 170 8.79 2.82 -24.02
N ARG A 171 7.53 3.03 -23.64
CA ARG A 171 6.43 2.08 -23.90
C ARG A 171 6.19 1.87 -25.40
N ALA A 172 6.21 2.93 -26.20
CA ALA A 172 6.06 2.82 -27.65
C ALA A 172 7.25 2.08 -28.30
N GLU A 173 8.47 2.34 -27.84
CA GLU A 173 9.67 1.65 -28.31
C GLU A 173 9.68 0.16 -27.92
N THR A 174 9.26 -0.18 -26.70
CA THR A 174 9.16 -1.58 -26.27
C THR A 174 8.14 -2.35 -27.09
N ILE A 175 6.95 -1.79 -27.35
CA ILE A 175 5.94 -2.38 -28.24
C ILE A 175 6.51 -2.58 -29.65
N TYR A 176 7.28 -1.60 -30.16
CA TYR A 176 7.93 -1.70 -31.46
C TYR A 176 8.99 -2.80 -31.52
N LEU A 177 9.79 -2.95 -30.46
CA LEU A 177 10.78 -4.02 -30.35
C LEU A 177 10.11 -5.40 -30.25
N GLU A 178 9.02 -5.50 -29.50
CA GLU A 178 8.26 -6.74 -29.34
C GLU A 178 7.63 -7.20 -30.67
N SER A 179 7.12 -6.25 -31.46
CA SER A 179 6.55 -6.54 -32.79
C SER A 179 7.59 -7.02 -33.81
N LYS A 180 8.87 -6.60 -33.66
CA LYS A 180 9.98 -7.14 -34.46
C LYS A 180 10.32 -8.58 -34.08
N THR A 181 10.31 -8.92 -32.80
CA THR A 181 10.61 -10.29 -32.32
C THR A 181 9.52 -11.30 -32.69
N ASN A 182 8.26 -10.88 -32.83
CA ASN A 182 7.12 -11.77 -33.09
C ASN A 182 6.85 -12.07 -34.59
N GLY A 183 7.78 -11.75 -35.50
CA GLY A 183 7.78 -12.32 -36.86
C GLY A 183 7.70 -11.36 -38.04
N ASN A 184 7.70 -10.04 -37.83
CA ASN A 184 7.78 -9.06 -38.93
C ASN A 184 9.17 -8.36 -38.96
N PRO A 185 9.98 -8.53 -40.03
CA PRO A 185 11.33 -7.95 -40.10
C PRO A 185 11.35 -6.41 -40.11
N GLU A 186 10.27 -5.75 -40.52
CA GLU A 186 10.17 -4.28 -40.51
C GLU A 186 9.61 -3.70 -39.20
N GLY A 187 8.91 -4.51 -38.39
CA GLY A 187 8.27 -4.12 -37.14
C GLY A 187 7.06 -3.19 -37.33
N THR A 188 5.97 -3.42 -36.60
CA THR A 188 4.79 -2.54 -36.66
C THR A 188 4.96 -1.38 -35.70
N LYS A 189 4.98 -0.14 -36.22
CA LYS A 189 5.10 1.07 -35.41
C LYS A 189 3.77 1.40 -34.70
N PRO A 190 3.80 1.76 -33.41
CA PRO A 190 2.59 2.13 -32.69
C PRO A 190 2.10 3.52 -33.11
N THR A 191 0.83 3.63 -33.51
CA THR A 191 0.19 4.91 -33.87
C THR A 191 -0.73 5.41 -32.77
N ASN A 192 -0.76 6.72 -32.51
CA ASN A 192 -1.70 7.37 -31.60
C ASN A 192 -2.57 8.38 -32.38
N LYS A 193 -3.77 8.69 -31.88
CA LYS A 193 -4.60 9.78 -32.40
C LYS A 193 -4.46 11.01 -31.51
N THR A 194 -4.37 12.20 -32.12
CA THR A 194 -4.07 13.46 -31.43
C THR A 194 -5.23 14.10 -30.67
N GLY A 195 -6.48 13.69 -30.90
CA GLY A 195 -7.66 14.32 -30.31
C GLY A 195 -8.14 13.71 -28.99
N PHE A 196 -9.32 14.14 -28.55
CA PHE A 196 -9.88 13.86 -27.23
C PHE A 196 -9.92 12.34 -26.94
N LEU A 197 -9.27 11.93 -25.84
CA LEU A 197 -9.18 10.54 -25.37
C LEU A 197 -8.63 9.53 -26.41
N GLY A 198 -7.94 9.99 -27.46
CA GLY A 198 -7.40 9.12 -28.52
C GLY A 198 -8.45 8.57 -29.48
N LEU A 199 -9.67 9.13 -29.48
CA LEU A 199 -10.80 8.65 -30.30
C LEU A 199 -10.94 9.44 -31.60
N LEU A 200 -10.75 10.76 -31.53
CA LEU A 200 -10.78 11.69 -32.68
C LEU A 200 -9.36 12.18 -33.02
N GLY A 201 -9.16 12.63 -34.26
CA GLY A 201 -7.90 13.24 -34.72
C GLY A 201 -7.10 12.37 -35.69
N GLU A 202 -6.01 12.96 -36.19
CA GLU A 202 -5.09 12.37 -37.15
C GLU A 202 -4.29 11.23 -36.50
N LYS A 203 -4.06 10.15 -37.25
CA LYS A 203 -3.20 9.04 -36.83
C LYS A 203 -1.74 9.44 -37.03
N VAL A 204 -1.00 9.60 -35.95
CA VAL A 204 0.41 10.00 -35.97
C VAL A 204 1.26 8.88 -35.38
N ASP A 205 2.49 8.74 -35.88
CA ASP A 205 3.49 7.84 -35.29
C ASP A 205 3.77 8.27 -33.84
N SER A 206 3.51 7.37 -32.88
CA SER A 206 3.62 7.69 -31.45
C SER A 206 5.06 8.02 -31.07
N ILE A 207 6.05 7.36 -31.70
CA ILE A 207 7.47 7.56 -31.38
C ILE A 207 7.91 8.96 -31.81
N GLN A 208 7.57 9.35 -33.04
CA GLN A 208 7.90 10.67 -33.57
C GLN A 208 7.16 11.77 -32.80
N TYR A 209 5.86 11.58 -32.53
CA TYR A 209 5.05 12.52 -31.77
C TYR A 209 5.59 12.77 -30.35
N TYR A 210 5.95 11.72 -29.61
CA TYR A 210 6.50 11.90 -28.27
C TYR A 210 7.90 12.51 -28.30
N ASN A 211 8.75 12.18 -29.28
CA ASN A 211 10.05 12.83 -29.45
C ASN A 211 9.90 14.33 -29.74
N GLU A 212 8.98 14.70 -30.63
CA GLU A 212 8.71 16.10 -30.95
C GLU A 212 8.17 16.86 -29.74
N LYS A 213 7.24 16.27 -28.97
CA LYS A 213 6.75 16.87 -27.74
C LYS A 213 7.83 17.04 -26.68
N ILE A 214 8.74 16.07 -26.54
CA ILE A 214 9.90 16.20 -25.64
C ILE A 214 10.79 17.36 -26.09
N ASN A 215 11.11 17.43 -27.39
CA ASN A 215 11.94 18.50 -27.95
C ASN A 215 11.28 19.88 -27.87
N GLU A 216 9.95 19.97 -27.93
CA GLU A 216 9.18 21.19 -27.72
C GLU A 216 9.18 21.63 -26.24
N LEU A 217 9.18 20.66 -25.32
CA LEU A 217 9.18 20.92 -23.88
C LEU A 217 10.55 21.35 -23.33
N ILE A 218 11.66 20.95 -23.95
CA ILE A 218 13.01 21.38 -23.56
C ILE A 218 13.16 22.93 -23.55
N PRO A 219 12.88 23.65 -24.65
CA PRO A 219 13.00 25.12 -24.65
C PRO A 219 11.94 25.79 -23.79
N LYS A 220 10.74 25.20 -23.64
CA LYS A 220 9.72 25.68 -22.69
C LYS A 220 10.18 25.53 -21.24
N LEU A 221 10.87 24.45 -20.92
CA LEU A 221 11.50 24.25 -19.61
C LEU A 221 12.55 25.32 -19.36
N GLU A 222 13.39 25.65 -20.35
CA GLU A 222 14.40 26.70 -20.21
C GLU A 222 13.78 28.11 -20.07
N SER A 223 12.75 28.42 -20.84
CA SER A 223 12.07 29.72 -20.77
C SER A 223 11.24 29.87 -19.49
N GLU A 224 10.50 28.85 -19.08
CA GLU A 224 9.77 28.85 -17.80
C GLU A 224 10.73 28.76 -16.62
N GLN A 225 11.87 28.08 -16.72
CA GLN A 225 12.93 28.21 -15.70
C GLN A 225 13.34 29.68 -15.51
N ASN A 226 13.35 30.50 -16.56
CA ASN A 226 13.67 31.92 -16.45
C ASN A 226 12.49 32.76 -15.93
N VAL A 227 11.23 32.38 -16.22
CA VAL A 227 10.02 33.11 -15.79
C VAL A 227 9.56 32.71 -14.37
N THR A 228 9.58 31.43 -14.02
CA THR A 228 9.23 30.90 -12.68
C THR A 228 10.17 31.42 -11.59
N LEU A 229 11.38 31.89 -11.95
CA LEU A 229 12.25 32.63 -11.03
C LEU A 229 11.60 33.89 -10.46
N LYS A 230 10.56 34.46 -11.08
CA LYS A 230 9.93 35.71 -10.62
C LYS A 230 8.62 35.54 -9.85
N GLU A 231 7.79 34.55 -10.15
CA GLU A 231 6.39 34.56 -9.68
C GLU A 231 5.94 33.36 -8.82
N LYS A 232 6.59 32.19 -8.92
CA LYS A 232 6.09 30.98 -8.23
C LYS A 232 7.17 29.95 -7.92
N GLN A 233 8.22 30.41 -7.23
CA GLN A 233 9.26 29.49 -6.77
C GLN A 233 8.66 28.51 -5.74
N GLN A 234 8.82 27.19 -5.95
CA GLN A 234 8.46 26.16 -4.98
C GLN A 234 9.53 26.09 -3.87
N ALA A 235 9.16 25.77 -2.64
CA ALA A 235 10.10 25.62 -1.51
C ALA A 235 10.83 24.26 -1.52
N SER A 236 10.93 23.61 -2.69
CA SER A 236 11.55 22.31 -2.90
C SER A 236 12.44 22.34 -4.14
N ALA A 237 13.53 21.59 -4.10
CA ALA A 237 14.46 21.44 -5.21
C ALA A 237 15.02 20.02 -5.28
N ILE A 238 15.40 19.57 -6.47
CA ILE A 238 16.20 18.37 -6.68
C ILE A 238 17.62 18.80 -7.01
N ILE A 239 18.59 18.16 -6.38
CA ILE A 239 20.00 18.51 -6.50
C ILE A 239 20.76 17.31 -7.03
N PHE A 240 21.56 17.56 -8.06
CA PHE A 240 22.40 16.55 -8.68
C PHE A 240 23.85 16.76 -8.28
N PHE A 241 24.51 15.65 -7.95
CA PHE A 241 25.93 15.57 -7.66
C PHE A 241 26.64 14.72 -8.71
N THR A 242 27.92 14.98 -8.93
CA THR A 242 28.79 14.15 -9.80
C THR A 242 29.18 12.83 -9.12
N SER A 243 29.16 12.78 -7.78
CA SER A 243 29.54 11.63 -6.97
C SER A 243 28.37 11.04 -6.20
N ARG A 244 28.20 9.71 -6.28
CA ARG A 244 27.18 8.94 -5.51
C ARG A 244 27.40 9.06 -4.00
N VAL A 245 28.67 9.10 -3.58
CA VAL A 245 29.04 9.20 -2.17
C VAL A 245 28.59 10.53 -1.60
N THR A 246 28.81 11.63 -2.33
CA THR A 246 28.35 12.95 -1.89
C THR A 246 26.82 13.01 -1.84
N ALA A 247 26.12 12.46 -2.83
CA ALA A 247 24.66 12.41 -2.82
C ALA A 247 24.13 11.67 -1.56
N ALA A 248 24.71 10.52 -1.22
CA ALA A 248 24.34 9.78 -0.02
C ALA A 248 24.67 10.52 1.28
N ILE A 249 25.82 11.22 1.34
CA ILE A 249 26.19 12.05 2.50
C ILE A 249 25.20 13.21 2.65
N ALA A 250 24.89 13.93 1.58
CA ALA A 250 23.93 15.03 1.60
C ALA A 250 22.53 14.55 2.00
N GLY A 251 22.08 13.40 1.49
CA GLY A 251 20.80 12.78 1.84
C GLY A 251 20.65 12.42 3.32
N GLN A 252 21.76 12.09 4.00
CA GLN A 252 21.78 11.67 5.40
C GLN A 252 22.21 12.78 6.36
N SER A 253 22.73 13.89 5.85
CA SER A 253 23.24 15.00 6.67
C SER A 253 22.12 15.93 7.11
N LEU A 254 22.23 16.44 8.34
CA LEU A 254 21.36 17.51 8.82
C LEU A 254 21.90 18.85 8.34
N HIS A 255 21.12 19.56 7.53
CA HIS A 255 21.53 20.80 6.88
C HIS A 255 21.22 22.07 7.68
N ALA A 256 20.31 21.99 8.65
CA ALA A 256 19.92 23.09 9.52
C ALA A 256 19.69 22.63 10.96
N GLN A 257 19.82 23.54 11.92
CA GLN A 257 19.55 23.24 13.34
C GLN A 257 18.06 22.96 13.60
N LEU A 258 17.18 23.55 12.79
CA LEU A 258 15.74 23.39 12.88
C LEU A 258 15.23 22.37 11.86
N VAL A 259 14.37 21.47 12.31
CA VAL A 259 13.83 20.35 11.52
C VAL A 259 12.84 20.81 10.44
N ASP A 260 12.32 22.03 10.53
CA ASP A 260 11.38 22.62 9.56
C ASP A 260 12.09 23.39 8.43
N THR A 261 13.42 23.37 8.37
CA THR A 261 14.21 24.06 7.34
C THR A 261 15.22 23.12 6.70
N TRP A 262 15.42 23.24 5.38
CA TRP A 262 16.37 22.44 4.60
C TRP A 262 16.25 20.94 4.88
N THR A 263 15.04 20.39 4.73
CA THR A 263 14.83 18.96 4.91
C THR A 263 15.29 18.20 3.68
N VAL A 264 16.27 17.34 3.86
CA VAL A 264 16.94 16.64 2.76
C VAL A 264 16.64 15.14 2.85
N MET A 265 16.42 14.51 1.70
CA MET A 265 16.19 13.07 1.61
C MET A 265 16.71 12.51 0.29
N ASP A 266 17.06 11.22 0.28
CA ASP A 266 17.44 10.50 -0.93
C ASP A 266 16.34 10.64 -2.00
N ALA A 267 16.75 10.93 -3.24
CA ALA A 267 15.79 11.05 -4.32
C ALA A 267 15.24 9.66 -4.68
N PRO A 268 13.90 9.47 -4.72
CA PRO A 268 13.32 8.28 -5.31
C PRO A 268 13.48 8.32 -6.84
N GLN A 269 13.09 7.23 -7.51
CA GLN A 269 13.03 7.21 -8.96
C GLN A 269 12.20 8.40 -9.49
N PRO A 270 12.61 9.03 -10.61
CA PRO A 270 11.87 10.16 -11.19
C PRO A 270 10.41 9.82 -11.50
N SER A 271 10.17 8.55 -11.85
CA SER A 271 8.86 7.98 -12.14
C SER A 271 7.94 7.87 -10.93
N ASP A 272 8.52 7.77 -9.74
CA ASP A 272 7.87 7.51 -8.45
C ASP A 272 7.67 8.81 -7.64
N LEU A 273 8.25 9.93 -8.10
CA LEU A 273 8.20 11.21 -7.41
C LEU A 273 6.85 11.92 -7.61
N LEU A 274 6.22 12.32 -6.50
CA LEU A 274 4.95 13.06 -6.47
C LEU A 274 5.22 14.56 -6.37
N TRP A 275 5.38 15.23 -7.51
CA TRP A 275 5.69 16.67 -7.65
C TRP A 275 4.76 17.59 -6.88
N LYS A 276 3.46 17.31 -6.89
CA LYS A 276 2.45 18.07 -6.14
C LYS A 276 2.67 18.06 -4.62
N ASN A 277 3.30 17.01 -4.10
CA ASN A 277 3.54 16.84 -2.66
C ASN A 277 4.87 17.44 -2.20
N LEU A 278 5.80 17.71 -3.13
CA LEU A 278 7.10 18.30 -2.83
C LEU A 278 7.00 19.75 -2.37
N SER A 279 6.10 20.52 -2.99
CA SER A 279 5.92 21.94 -2.69
C SER A 279 5.11 22.22 -1.42
N ILE A 280 4.63 21.19 -0.72
CA ILE A 280 3.83 21.34 0.50
C ILE A 280 4.78 21.64 1.67
N ASN A 281 4.50 22.74 2.37
CA ASN A 281 5.25 23.19 3.55
C ASN A 281 5.19 22.17 4.70
N TYR A 282 6.22 22.15 5.55
CA TYR A 282 6.32 21.29 6.73
C TYR A 282 5.06 21.31 7.62
N TYR A 283 4.57 22.50 8.02
CA TYR A 283 3.41 22.62 8.90
C TYR A 283 2.11 22.14 8.23
N GLU A 284 1.91 22.47 6.97
CA GLU A 284 0.74 22.03 6.20
C GLU A 284 0.74 20.50 6.06
N ARG A 285 1.91 19.90 5.80
CA ARG A 285 2.09 18.44 5.76
C ARG A 285 1.72 17.79 7.08
N ARG A 286 2.16 18.36 8.21
CA ARG A 286 1.86 17.84 9.54
C ARG A 286 0.36 17.89 9.86
N ILE A 287 -0.31 18.98 9.49
CA ILE A 287 -1.76 19.12 9.63
C ILE A 287 -2.48 18.11 8.75
N ARG A 288 -2.09 17.96 7.47
CA ARG A 288 -2.66 16.96 6.55
C ARG A 288 -2.51 15.54 7.09
N GLN A 289 -1.35 15.18 7.62
CA GLN A 289 -1.12 13.88 8.26
C GLN A 289 -2.03 13.66 9.48
N CYS A 290 -2.22 14.68 10.31
CA CYS A 290 -3.14 14.61 11.44
C CYS A 290 -4.60 14.43 10.99
N ILE A 291 -5.04 15.19 9.98
CA ILE A 291 -6.39 15.08 9.40
C ILE A 291 -6.59 13.69 8.80
N VAL A 292 -5.64 13.18 8.02
CA VAL A 292 -5.74 11.84 7.42
C VAL A 292 -5.75 10.76 8.50
N PHE A 293 -4.93 10.89 9.55
CA PHE A 293 -4.97 9.99 10.69
C PHE A 293 -6.35 9.95 11.36
N VAL A 294 -6.95 11.11 11.61
CA VAL A 294 -8.32 11.22 12.16
C VAL A 294 -9.35 10.59 11.21
N ILE A 295 -9.28 10.89 9.90
CA ILE A 295 -10.20 10.31 8.91
C ILE A 295 -10.06 8.79 8.85
N VAL A 296 -8.84 8.26 8.86
CA VAL A 296 -8.59 6.81 8.85
C VAL A 296 -9.12 6.18 10.14
N ALA A 297 -8.89 6.80 11.30
CA ALA A 297 -9.45 6.34 12.56
C ALA A 297 -10.99 6.31 12.51
N LEU A 298 -11.63 7.40 12.06
CA LEU A 298 -13.09 7.46 11.87
C LEU A 298 -13.58 6.39 10.89
N THR A 299 -12.86 6.18 9.78
CA THR A 299 -13.18 5.15 8.79
C THR A 299 -13.13 3.76 9.42
N ILE A 300 -12.12 3.48 10.26
CA ILE A 300 -11.99 2.20 10.99
C ILE A 300 -13.16 2.02 11.97
N PHE A 301 -13.49 3.03 12.77
CA PHE A 301 -14.54 2.92 13.79
C PHE A 301 -15.95 2.85 13.21
N PHE A 302 -16.22 3.60 12.14
CA PHE A 302 -17.56 3.75 11.57
C PHE A 302 -17.77 2.92 10.30
N TYR A 303 -16.86 2.01 9.93
CA TYR A 303 -16.95 1.25 8.66
C TYR A 303 -18.22 0.41 8.52
N ILE A 304 -18.82 -0.01 9.64
CA ILE A 304 -20.07 -0.79 9.67
C ILE A 304 -21.26 0.04 9.19
N ILE A 305 -21.25 1.36 9.41
CA ILE A 305 -22.36 2.25 9.03
C ILE A 305 -22.52 2.25 7.49
N PRO A 306 -21.46 2.53 6.68
CA PRO A 306 -21.53 2.39 5.24
C PRO A 306 -21.92 0.98 4.76
N ILE A 307 -21.42 -0.08 5.40
CA ILE A 307 -21.80 -1.47 5.05
C ILE A 307 -23.30 -1.67 5.26
N ALA A 308 -23.83 -1.26 6.41
CA ALA A 308 -25.25 -1.40 6.73
C ALA A 308 -26.12 -0.59 5.78
N ILE A 309 -25.69 0.62 5.40
CA ILE A 309 -26.37 1.46 4.41
C ILE A 309 -26.42 0.75 3.06
N ILE A 310 -25.30 0.21 2.56
CA ILE A 310 -25.23 -0.50 1.28
C ILE A 310 -26.08 -1.78 1.34
N SER A 311 -26.01 -2.53 2.43
CA SER A 311 -26.85 -3.71 2.65
C SER A 311 -28.34 -3.36 2.67
N ALA A 312 -28.73 -2.22 3.26
CA ALA A 312 -30.11 -1.77 3.31
C ALA A 312 -30.61 -1.27 1.95
N PHE A 313 -29.77 -0.57 1.17
CA PHE A 313 -30.12 -0.12 -0.17
C PHE A 313 -30.20 -1.25 -1.20
N THR A 314 -29.38 -2.29 -1.04
CA THR A 314 -29.31 -3.43 -1.96
C THR A 314 -30.42 -4.47 -1.73
N THR A 315 -31.29 -4.27 -0.75
CA THR A 315 -32.48 -5.12 -0.58
C THR A 315 -33.42 -4.92 -1.76
N LEU A 316 -33.96 -6.04 -2.26
CA LEU A 316 -34.76 -6.08 -3.48
C LEU A 316 -35.99 -5.13 -3.42
N GLU A 317 -36.60 -5.03 -2.24
CA GLU A 317 -37.77 -4.17 -1.98
C GLU A 317 -37.45 -2.67 -2.02
N ASN A 318 -36.26 -2.28 -1.53
CA ASN A 318 -35.83 -0.89 -1.56
C ASN A 318 -35.34 -0.48 -2.96
N LEU A 319 -34.70 -1.41 -3.67
CA LEU A 319 -34.26 -1.20 -5.05
C LEU A 319 -35.44 -1.01 -6.00
N GLU A 320 -36.52 -1.78 -5.80
CA GLU A 320 -37.77 -1.68 -6.58
C GLU A 320 -38.45 -0.31 -6.41
N LYS A 321 -38.28 0.32 -5.24
CA LYS A 321 -38.78 1.67 -4.96
C LYS A 321 -37.88 2.77 -5.53
N LEU A 322 -36.56 2.57 -5.52
CA LEU A 322 -35.56 3.55 -6.00
C LEU A 322 -35.41 3.59 -7.52
N LEU A 323 -35.53 2.44 -8.20
CA LEU A 323 -35.31 2.32 -9.64
C LEU A 323 -36.53 1.65 -10.31
N PRO A 324 -37.55 2.42 -10.71
CA PRO A 324 -38.80 1.86 -11.21
C PRO A 324 -38.66 1.07 -12.54
N PHE A 325 -37.58 1.28 -13.31
CA PHE A 325 -37.30 0.49 -14.52
C PHE A 325 -36.93 -0.97 -14.23
N LEU A 326 -36.46 -1.27 -13.01
CA LEU A 326 -36.11 -2.64 -12.60
C LEU A 326 -37.36 -3.50 -12.34
N LYS A 327 -38.53 -2.90 -12.12
CA LYS A 327 -39.81 -3.62 -11.91
C LYS A 327 -40.12 -4.58 -13.07
N SER A 328 -39.98 -4.10 -14.30
CA SER A 328 -40.27 -4.89 -15.52
C SER A 328 -39.28 -6.05 -15.72
N VAL A 329 -38.05 -5.94 -15.19
CA VAL A 329 -37.02 -6.99 -15.27
C VAL A 329 -37.14 -7.99 -14.10
N LEU A 330 -37.67 -7.54 -12.95
CA LEU A 330 -37.86 -8.33 -11.72
C LEU A 330 -39.10 -9.22 -11.72
N GLU A 331 -39.98 -9.11 -12.72
CA GLU A 331 -41.15 -9.99 -12.87
C GLU A 331 -40.76 -11.46 -13.16
N GLN A 332 -39.59 -11.69 -13.78
CA GLN A 332 -39.07 -13.05 -13.96
C GLN A 332 -38.56 -13.63 -12.64
N LYS A 333 -39.22 -14.70 -12.17
CA LYS A 333 -38.90 -15.40 -10.90
C LYS A 333 -37.43 -15.85 -10.81
N ALA A 334 -36.83 -16.27 -11.92
CA ALA A 334 -35.41 -16.63 -12.00
C ALA A 334 -34.50 -15.42 -11.76
N VAL A 335 -34.77 -14.29 -12.44
CA VAL A 335 -33.99 -13.05 -12.32
C VAL A 335 -34.13 -12.45 -10.93
N ARG A 336 -35.33 -12.48 -10.33
CA ARG A 336 -35.55 -12.02 -8.95
C ARG A 336 -34.77 -12.81 -7.91
N THR A 337 -34.69 -14.14 -8.07
CA THR A 337 -33.95 -15.01 -7.15
C THR A 337 -32.45 -14.78 -7.28
N VAL A 338 -31.95 -14.64 -8.52
CA VAL A 338 -30.54 -14.36 -8.80
C VAL A 338 -30.15 -12.97 -8.33
N LEU A 339 -30.88 -11.90 -8.71
CA LEU A 339 -30.58 -10.55 -8.24
C LEU A 339 -30.66 -10.44 -6.72
N GLY A 340 -31.68 -11.03 -6.08
CA GLY A 340 -31.83 -10.98 -4.63
C GLY A 340 -30.67 -11.62 -3.87
N ALA A 341 -30.10 -12.71 -4.40
CA ALA A 341 -28.99 -13.41 -3.78
C ALA A 341 -27.62 -12.78 -4.09
N TYR A 342 -27.39 -12.32 -5.33
CA TYR A 342 -26.07 -11.87 -5.77
C TYR A 342 -25.87 -10.35 -5.72
N LEU A 343 -26.92 -9.53 -5.81
CA LEU A 343 -26.78 -8.06 -5.84
C LEU A 343 -26.21 -7.48 -4.55
N PRO A 344 -26.67 -7.86 -3.33
CA PRO A 344 -26.05 -7.39 -2.09
C PRO A 344 -24.58 -7.83 -2.01
N GLN A 345 -24.29 -9.06 -2.41
CA GLN A 345 -22.94 -9.61 -2.39
C GLN A 345 -21.99 -8.85 -3.33
N LEU A 346 -22.43 -8.56 -4.57
CA LEU A 346 -21.64 -7.78 -5.53
C LEU A 346 -21.43 -6.34 -5.06
N ALA A 347 -22.45 -5.69 -4.48
CA ALA A 347 -22.33 -4.34 -3.96
C ALA A 347 -21.34 -4.27 -2.77
N LEU A 348 -21.36 -5.28 -1.89
CA LEU A 348 -20.40 -5.40 -0.80
C LEU A 348 -18.96 -5.65 -1.28
N ILE A 349 -18.77 -6.48 -2.31
CA ILE A 349 -17.45 -6.71 -2.94
C ILE A 349 -16.93 -5.41 -3.55
N ILE A 350 -17.74 -4.69 -4.31
CA ILE A 350 -17.35 -3.41 -4.93
C ILE A 350 -16.96 -2.39 -3.85
N PHE A 351 -17.76 -2.30 -2.77
CA PHE A 351 -17.46 -1.40 -1.66
C PHE A 351 -16.15 -1.75 -0.95
N SER A 352 -15.90 -3.03 -0.73
CA SER A 352 -14.65 -3.52 -0.14
C SER A 352 -13.44 -3.24 -1.05
N ALA A 353 -13.60 -3.35 -2.37
CA ALA A 353 -12.56 -3.03 -3.35
C ALA A 353 -12.26 -1.52 -3.46
N ILE A 354 -13.19 -0.65 -3.03
CA ILE A 354 -12.98 0.80 -2.98
C ILE A 354 -12.09 1.19 -1.80
N LEU A 355 -12.12 0.44 -0.68
CA LEU A 355 -11.39 0.82 0.53
C LEU A 355 -9.86 0.94 0.31
N PRO A 356 -9.15 -0.03 -0.31
CA PRO A 356 -7.72 0.14 -0.59
C PRO A 356 -7.42 1.34 -1.49
N LYS A 357 -8.29 1.62 -2.48
CA LYS A 357 -8.15 2.78 -3.36
C LYS A 357 -8.35 4.10 -2.59
N LEU A 358 -9.31 4.14 -1.67
CA LEU A 358 -9.56 5.29 -0.79
C LEU A 358 -8.36 5.52 0.14
N LEU A 359 -7.84 4.48 0.78
CA LEU A 359 -6.67 4.58 1.66
C LEU A 359 -5.40 5.00 0.91
N LEU A 360 -5.25 4.57 -0.34
CA LEU A 360 -4.17 5.02 -1.21
C LEU A 360 -4.35 6.51 -1.58
N PHE A 361 -5.56 6.93 -1.92
CA PHE A 361 -5.86 8.33 -2.19
C PHE A 361 -5.56 9.22 -0.98
N LEU A 362 -6.02 8.82 0.22
CA LEU A 362 -5.71 9.51 1.47
C LEU A 362 -4.20 9.54 1.75
N SER A 363 -3.48 8.45 1.50
CA SER A 363 -2.02 8.44 1.69
C SER A 363 -1.29 9.32 0.69
N LYS A 364 -1.80 9.49 -0.53
CA LYS A 364 -1.26 10.45 -1.51
C LYS A 364 -1.53 11.90 -1.10
N THR A 365 -2.59 12.20 -0.36
CA THR A 365 -2.87 13.57 0.12
C THR A 365 -2.12 13.98 1.39
N GLU A 366 -1.46 13.04 2.08
CA GLU A 366 -0.62 13.28 3.28
C GLU A 366 0.64 14.11 3.02
N GLY A 367 1.00 14.33 1.75
CA GLY A 367 2.24 15.03 1.38
C GLY A 367 3.48 14.13 1.41
N ILE A 368 3.31 12.83 1.15
CA ILE A 368 4.42 11.89 0.94
C ILE A 368 5.04 12.15 -0.44
N PRO A 369 6.37 12.32 -0.56
CA PRO A 369 7.02 12.75 -1.81
C PRO A 369 7.19 11.62 -2.84
N SER A 370 7.06 10.36 -2.45
CA SER A 370 7.17 9.19 -3.34
C SER A 370 5.90 8.36 -3.33
N GLU A 371 5.49 7.86 -4.50
CA GLU A 371 4.35 6.96 -4.65
C GLU A 371 4.60 5.62 -3.95
N SER A 372 5.80 5.05 -4.04
CA SER A 372 6.20 3.82 -3.34
C SER A 372 6.07 3.96 -1.82
N HIS A 373 6.48 5.12 -1.28
CA HIS A 373 6.28 5.43 0.13
C HIS A 373 4.79 5.62 0.48
N ALA A 374 4.00 6.21 -0.42
CA ALA A 374 2.55 6.39 -0.22
C ALA A 374 1.79 5.05 -0.25
N VAL A 375 2.17 4.13 -1.16
CA VAL A 375 1.63 2.76 -1.22
C VAL A 375 1.96 2.00 0.07
N ARG A 376 3.20 2.10 0.57
CA ARG A 376 3.60 1.49 1.85
C ARG A 376 2.76 2.05 3.02
N ALA A 377 2.53 3.36 3.05
CA ALA A 377 1.70 3.98 4.06
C ALA A 377 0.22 3.55 3.97
N ALA A 378 -0.30 3.38 2.74
CA ALA A 378 -1.66 2.88 2.51
C ALA A 378 -1.81 1.43 2.95
N ALA A 379 -0.84 0.57 2.64
CA ALA A 379 -0.80 -0.82 3.10
C ALA A 379 -0.75 -0.91 4.63
N GLY A 380 0.03 -0.04 5.29
CA GLY A 380 0.05 0.06 6.76
C GLY A 380 -1.32 0.44 7.34
N LYS A 381 -2.01 1.42 6.76
CA LYS A 381 -3.38 1.80 7.16
C LYS A 381 -4.38 0.65 6.96
N TYR A 382 -4.28 -0.05 5.83
CA TYR A 382 -5.12 -1.21 5.54
C TYR A 382 -4.87 -2.36 6.54
N PHE A 383 -3.61 -2.60 6.93
CA PHE A 383 -3.28 -3.57 7.97
C PHE A 383 -3.96 -3.25 9.30
N TYR A 384 -3.89 -1.99 9.78
CA TYR A 384 -4.60 -1.58 11.00
C TYR A 384 -6.12 -1.75 10.88
N PHE A 385 -6.67 -1.43 9.71
CA PHE A 385 -8.09 -1.65 9.43
C PHE A 385 -8.47 -3.13 9.55
N THR A 386 -7.71 -4.04 8.92
CA THR A 386 -7.99 -5.49 8.96
C THR A 386 -7.85 -6.05 10.37
N VAL A 387 -6.81 -5.65 11.12
CA VAL A 387 -6.62 -6.12 12.51
C VAL A 387 -7.76 -5.66 13.42
N LEU A 388 -8.21 -4.41 13.30
CA LEU A 388 -9.25 -3.88 14.19
C LEU A 388 -10.66 -4.35 13.80
N ASN A 389 -11.02 -4.30 12.52
CA ASN A 389 -12.37 -4.67 12.08
C ASN A 389 -12.55 -6.17 11.86
N VAL A 390 -11.64 -6.82 11.13
CA VAL A 390 -11.78 -8.23 10.76
C VAL A 390 -11.32 -9.14 11.89
N PHE A 391 -10.15 -8.89 12.49
CA PHE A 391 -9.65 -9.76 13.56
C PHE A 391 -10.34 -9.47 14.89
N ILE A 392 -10.20 -8.26 15.45
CA ILE A 392 -10.75 -7.92 16.78
C ILE A 392 -12.28 -7.89 16.77
N GLY A 393 -12.90 -7.23 15.77
CA GLY A 393 -14.36 -7.11 15.69
C GLY A 393 -15.08 -8.46 15.62
N VAL A 394 -14.63 -9.36 14.73
CA VAL A 394 -15.22 -10.71 14.63
C VAL A 394 -14.94 -11.53 15.89
N THR A 395 -13.71 -11.49 16.41
CA THR A 395 -13.31 -12.31 17.58
C THR A 395 -14.18 -12.05 18.81
N ILE A 396 -14.67 -10.82 19.00
CA ILE A 396 -15.50 -10.43 20.15
C ILE A 396 -17.00 -10.59 19.83
N GLY A 397 -17.35 -10.97 18.60
CA GLY A 397 -18.73 -11.10 18.14
C GLY A 397 -19.48 -9.77 18.09
N GLY A 398 -18.78 -8.64 17.98
CA GLY A 398 -19.35 -7.31 18.12
C GLY A 398 -18.59 -6.23 17.36
N THR A 399 -19.27 -5.13 17.06
CA THR A 399 -18.65 -3.96 16.43
C THR A 399 -17.55 -3.38 17.34
N LEU A 400 -16.57 -2.63 16.78
CA LEU A 400 -15.53 -1.98 17.60
C LEU A 400 -16.14 -1.12 18.72
N LEU A 401 -17.24 -0.42 18.46
CA LEU A 401 -17.97 0.37 19.47
C LEU A 401 -18.58 -0.50 20.58
N GLY A 402 -19.17 -1.64 20.23
CA GLY A 402 -19.68 -2.60 21.20
C GLY A 402 -18.56 -3.20 22.06
N THR A 403 -17.42 -3.49 21.43
CA THR A 403 -16.19 -3.95 22.10
C THR A 403 -15.70 -2.92 23.11
N PHE A 404 -15.54 -1.66 22.69
CA PHE A 404 -15.12 -0.58 23.58
C PHE A 404 -16.07 -0.41 24.77
N LYS A 405 -17.38 -0.45 24.54
CA LYS A 405 -18.39 -0.38 25.60
C LYS A 405 -18.29 -1.56 26.57
N THR A 406 -18.05 -2.78 26.08
CA THR A 406 -17.85 -3.96 26.94
C THR A 406 -16.57 -3.85 27.78
N ILE A 407 -15.49 -3.33 27.19
CA ILE A 407 -14.21 -3.10 27.88
C ILE A 407 -14.33 -1.99 28.94
N GLU A 408 -14.98 -0.88 28.59
CA GLU A 408 -15.21 0.26 29.49
C GLU A 408 -16.01 -0.16 30.73
N ASN A 409 -17.05 -0.96 30.54
CA ASN A 409 -17.90 -1.40 31.65
C ASN A 409 -17.25 -2.45 32.55
N ASN A 410 -16.35 -3.30 32.02
CA ASN A 410 -15.72 -4.39 32.79
C ASN A 410 -14.29 -4.72 32.29
N PRO A 411 -13.26 -3.93 32.63
CA PRO A 411 -11.90 -4.14 32.13
C PRO A 411 -11.27 -5.47 32.60
N SER A 412 -11.69 -6.01 33.74
CA SER A 412 -11.17 -7.28 34.28
C SER A 412 -11.68 -8.51 33.53
N ARG A 413 -12.84 -8.43 32.87
CA ARG A 413 -13.45 -9.54 32.11
C ARG A 413 -13.02 -9.59 30.65
N THR A 414 -12.26 -8.61 30.17
CA THR A 414 -11.80 -8.54 28.79
C THR A 414 -11.01 -9.80 28.41
N VAL A 415 -10.08 -10.24 29.27
CA VAL A 415 -9.26 -11.44 29.01
C VAL A 415 -10.11 -12.71 28.93
N THR A 416 -11.05 -12.89 29.86
CA THR A 416 -11.96 -14.05 29.85
C THR A 416 -12.88 -14.05 28.64
N LEU A 417 -13.32 -12.87 28.20
CA LEU A 417 -14.20 -12.71 27.05
C LEU A 417 -13.49 -12.99 25.72
N PHE A 418 -12.24 -12.54 25.57
CA PHE A 418 -11.41 -12.95 24.43
C PHE A 418 -11.14 -14.46 24.43
N ALA A 419 -10.83 -15.03 25.60
CA ALA A 419 -10.52 -16.45 25.73
C ALA A 419 -11.70 -17.35 25.34
N SER A 420 -12.93 -16.98 25.71
CA SER A 420 -14.13 -17.75 25.35
C SER A 420 -14.52 -17.63 23.87
N SER A 421 -14.29 -16.48 23.26
CA SER A 421 -14.80 -16.19 21.90
C SER A 421 -13.82 -16.57 20.77
N LEU A 422 -12.51 -16.67 21.06
CA LEU A 422 -11.50 -17.06 20.07
C LEU A 422 -11.75 -18.46 19.46
N PRO A 423 -12.00 -19.53 20.25
CA PRO A 423 -12.23 -20.86 19.70
C PRO A 423 -13.49 -20.94 18.83
N SER A 424 -14.59 -20.36 19.31
CA SER A 424 -15.89 -20.36 18.61
C SER A 424 -15.82 -19.64 17.25
N ASN A 425 -14.98 -18.63 17.13
CA ASN A 425 -14.81 -17.85 15.89
C ASN A 425 -13.78 -18.46 14.91
N ALA A 426 -13.10 -19.55 15.26
CA ALA A 426 -12.12 -20.19 14.37
C ALA A 426 -12.76 -20.68 13.06
N THR A 427 -14.01 -21.17 13.11
CA THR A 427 -14.75 -21.59 11.91
C THR A 427 -14.99 -20.42 10.95
N PHE A 428 -15.27 -19.22 11.49
CA PHE A 428 -15.44 -18.02 10.68
C PHE A 428 -14.13 -17.69 9.94
N PHE A 429 -13.00 -17.64 10.64
CA PHE A 429 -11.72 -17.31 10.00
C PHE A 429 -11.29 -18.36 8.98
N LEU A 430 -11.59 -19.65 9.21
CA LEU A 430 -11.32 -20.71 8.25
C LEU A 430 -12.15 -20.53 6.97
N THR A 431 -13.45 -20.22 7.11
CA THR A 431 -14.34 -19.95 5.97
C THR A 431 -13.94 -18.65 5.24
N TYR A 432 -13.57 -17.62 6.00
CA TYR A 432 -13.12 -16.34 5.45
C TYR A 432 -11.87 -16.50 4.59
N VAL A 433 -10.84 -17.20 5.09
CA VAL A 433 -9.60 -17.48 4.35
C VAL A 433 -9.82 -18.43 3.16
N ALA A 434 -10.83 -19.29 3.20
CA ALA A 434 -11.17 -20.16 2.07
C ALA A 434 -11.94 -19.43 0.94
N MET A 435 -12.59 -18.31 1.26
CA MET A 435 -13.42 -17.54 0.33
C MET A 435 -12.68 -16.37 -0.31
N GLU A 436 -11.78 -15.71 0.43
CA GLU A 436 -10.79 -14.76 -0.13
C GLU A 436 -9.68 -15.48 -0.89
#